data_AF-A0A931XGJ1-F1
#
_entry.id   AF-A0A931XGJ1-F1
#
_cell.length_a   1.000
_cell.length_b   1.000
_cell.length_c   1.000
_cell.angle_alpha   90.00
_cell.angle_beta   90.00
_cell.angle_gamma   90.00
#
_symmetry.space_group_name_H-M   'P 1'
#
loop_
_entity.id
_entity.type
_entity.pdbx_description
1 polymer ?
#
loop_
_entity_poly.entity_id
_entity_poly.type
_entity_poly.pdbx_seq_one_letter_code
_entity_poly.pdbx_strand_id
1 'polypeptide(L)' 'MQRYNKNSKRKISFKEKKEMEQLELTLENLEQEKKKLSEDLSIANLNSSEIMKAGQRLAEIVLLIDSNTERWLFLSELA' A
#
# COMPACT_ATOMS: atom_id res chain seq x y z
N MET A 1 21.84 8.54 21.00
CA MET A 1 21.31 7.19 20.70
C MET A 1 20.57 7.26 19.39
N GLN A 2 21.14 6.73 18.30
CA GLN A 2 20.39 6.19 17.17
C GLN A 2 21.40 5.39 16.35
N ARG A 3 21.42 4.08 16.57
CA ARG A 3 22.22 3.16 15.76
C ARG A 3 21.51 3.07 14.41
N TYR A 4 21.93 3.89 13.47
CA TYR A 4 21.68 3.69 12.05
C TYR A 4 22.43 2.40 11.68
N ASN A 5 21.79 1.25 11.92
CA ASN A 5 22.36 -0.05 11.61
C ASN A 5 22.31 -0.20 10.10
N LYS A 6 23.35 0.34 9.46
CA LYS A 6 23.79 0.05 8.10
C LYS A 6 24.25 -1.42 8.05
N ASN A 7 23.34 -2.36 8.30
CA ASN A 7 23.64 -3.79 8.30
C ASN A 7 23.62 -4.31 6.88
N SER A 8 24.77 -4.15 6.24
CA SER A 8 25.38 -5.10 5.30
C SER A 8 24.72 -6.48 5.22
N LYS A 9 24.22 -6.84 4.03
CA LYS A 9 24.08 -8.22 3.52
C LYS A 9 23.38 -9.24 4.44
N ARG A 10 22.42 -8.84 5.27
CA ARG A 10 21.61 -9.83 6.00
C ARG A 10 20.44 -10.26 5.11
N LYS A 11 20.41 -11.55 4.76
CA LYS A 11 19.23 -12.15 4.11
C LYS A 11 17.99 -11.95 4.97
N ILE A 12 16.87 -11.61 4.33
CA ILE A 12 15.58 -11.50 4.98
C ILE A 12 15.22 -12.79 5.73
N SER A 13 14.58 -12.64 6.89
CA SER A 13 14.06 -13.77 7.66
C SER A 13 12.81 -14.37 7.02
N PHE A 14 12.42 -15.57 7.43
CA PHE A 14 11.17 -16.20 6.98
C PHE A 14 9.94 -15.31 7.25
N LYS A 15 9.94 -14.57 8.36
CA LYS A 15 8.85 -13.66 8.71
C LYS A 15 8.79 -12.46 7.76
N GLU A 16 9.94 -11.87 7.45
CA GLU A 16 10.05 -10.75 6.50
C GLU A 16 9.72 -11.17 5.07
N LYS A 17 10.10 -12.39 4.67
CA LYS A 17 9.68 -12.96 3.39
C LYS A 17 8.16 -13.09 3.29
N LYS A 18 7.52 -13.63 4.33
CA LYS A 18 6.06 -13.73 4.40
C LYS A 18 5.39 -12.36 4.45
N GLU A 19 5.99 -11.39 5.13
CA GLU A 19 5.53 -9.99 5.13
C GLU A 19 5.55 -9.41 3.73
N MET A 20 6.63 -9.61 2.97
CA MET A 20 6.77 -9.14 1.60
C MET A 20 5.70 -9.76 0.67
N GLU A 21 5.48 -11.07 0.74
CA GLU A 21 4.41 -11.77 0.00
C GLU A 21 3.02 -11.21 0.35
N GLN A 22 2.78 -10.89 1.61
CA GLN A 22 1.50 -10.30 2.03
C GLN A 22 1.36 -8.83 1.62
N LEU A 23 2.45 -8.08 1.59
CA LEU A 23 2.47 -6.71 1.08
C LEU A 23 2.13 -6.67 -0.41
N GLU A 24 2.61 -7.62 -1.22
CA GLU A 24 2.25 -7.72 -2.65
C GLU A 24 0.74 -7.90 -2.83
N LEU A 25 0.14 -8.86 -2.11
CA LEU A 25 -1.30 -9.09 -2.14
C LEU A 25 -2.08 -7.86 -1.63
N THR A 26 -1.57 -7.19 -0.61
CA THR A 26 -2.21 -5.98 -0.06
C THR A 26 -2.17 -4.84 -1.07
N LEU A 27 -1.03 -4.61 -1.72
CA LEU A 27 -0.86 -3.60 -2.77
C LEU A 27 -1.77 -3.87 -3.97
N GLU A 28 -1.86 -5.12 -4.43
CA GLU A 28 -2.76 -5.49 -5.52
C GLU A 28 -4.23 -5.19 -5.16
N ASN A 29 -4.67 -5.59 -3.96
CA ASN A 29 -6.03 -5.31 -3.50
C ASN A 29 -6.32 -3.81 -3.38
N LEU A 30 -5.35 -3.03 -2.88
CA LEU A 30 -5.49 -1.58 -2.74
C LEU A 30 -5.55 -0.88 -4.10
N GLU A 31 -4.74 -1.28 -5.09
CA GLU A 31 -4.82 -0.73 -6.45
C GLU A 31 -6.14 -1.10 -7.14
N GLN A 32 -6.66 -2.32 -6.92
CA GLN A 32 -7.98 -2.70 -7.42
C GLN A 32 -9.09 -1.87 -6.77
N GLU A 33 -9.05 -1.66 -5.45
CA GLU A 33 -10.02 -0.84 -4.73
C GLU A 33 -9.98 0.62 -5.20
N LYS A 34 -8.77 1.19 -5.35
CA LYS A 34 -8.55 2.54 -5.88
C LYS A 34 -9.11 2.70 -7.28
N LYS A 35 -8.86 1.73 -8.17
CA LYS A 35 -9.38 1.75 -9.54
C LYS A 35 -10.91 1.73 -9.53
N LYS A 36 -11.51 0.81 -8.76
CA LYS A 36 -12.96 0.71 -8.64
C LYS A 36 -13.59 2.01 -8.12
N LEU A 37 -13.05 2.60 -7.06
CA LEU A 37 -13.56 3.87 -6.53
C LEU A 37 -13.39 5.03 -7.52
N SER A 38 -12.31 5.05 -8.28
CA SER A 38 -12.09 6.05 -9.33
C SER A 38 -13.10 5.91 -10.48
N GLU A 39 -13.40 4.67 -10.87
CA GLU A 39 -14.46 4.37 -11.86
C GLU A 39 -15.83 4.78 -11.32
N ASP A 40 -16.18 4.39 -10.08
CA ASP A 40 -17.45 4.73 -9.44
C ASP A 40 -17.64 6.25 -9.33
N LEU A 41 -16.57 7.01 -9.02
CA LEU A 41 -16.60 8.49 -9.00
C LEU A 41 -16.70 9.14 -10.38
N SER A 42 -16.18 8.48 -11.42
CA SER A 42 -16.28 8.97 -12.80
C SER A 42 -17.70 8.82 -13.36
N ILE A 43 -18.48 7.89 -12.81
CA ILE A 43 -19.87 7.64 -13.19
C ILE A 43 -20.77 8.51 -12.31
N ALA A 44 -21.63 9.33 -12.93
CA ALA A 44 -22.50 10.29 -12.24
C ALA A 44 -23.67 9.66 -11.44
N ASN A 45 -23.52 8.42 -10.95
CA ASN A 45 -24.54 7.68 -10.21
C ASN A 45 -24.44 7.81 -8.68
N LEU A 46 -23.37 8.44 -8.16
CA LEU A 46 -23.16 8.59 -6.72
C LEU A 46 -23.82 9.87 -6.19
N ASN A 47 -24.40 9.78 -5.00
CA ASN A 47 -24.89 10.97 -4.29
C ASN A 47 -23.73 11.74 -3.62
N SER A 48 -23.98 12.99 -3.20
CA SER A 48 -22.94 13.85 -2.61
C SER A 48 -22.25 13.23 -1.38
N SER A 49 -22.97 12.47 -0.55
CA SER A 49 -22.35 11.79 0.60
C SER A 49 -21.45 10.64 0.16
N GLU A 50 -21.83 9.90 -0.88
CA GLU A 50 -21.02 8.80 -1.44
C GLU A 50 -19.77 9.32 -2.11
N ILE A 51 -19.87 10.43 -2.86
CA ILE A 51 -18.73 11.11 -3.47
C ILE A 51 -17.71 11.52 -2.41
N MET A 52 -18.15 12.13 -1.31
CA MET A 52 -17.27 12.52 -0.21
C MET A 52 -16.60 11.32 0.46
N LYS A 53 -17.35 10.24 0.72
CA LYS A 53 -16.79 9.01 1.33
C LYS A 53 -15.79 8.32 0.39
N ALA A 54 -16.11 8.20 -0.89
CA ALA A 54 -15.24 7.60 -1.89
C ALA A 54 -13.96 8.43 -2.07
N GLY A 55 -14.07 9.77 -2.08
CA GLY A 55 -12.91 10.66 -2.12
C GLY A 55 -11.99 10.53 -0.90
N GLN A 56 -12.57 10.47 0.31
CA GLN A 56 -11.80 10.24 1.54
C GLN A 56 -11.12 8.86 1.51
N ARG A 57 -11.87 7.83 1.12
CA ARG A 57 -11.35 6.47 1.03
C ARG A 57 -10.22 6.35 0.00
N LEU A 58 -10.33 7.02 -1.14
CA LEU A 58 -9.26 7.09 -2.15
C LEU A 58 -8.00 7.71 -1.58
N ALA A 59 -8.12 8.83 -0.85
CA ALA A 59 -6.96 9.47 -0.22
C ALA A 59 -6.29 8.53 0.78
N GLU A 60 -7.05 7.80 1.59
CA GLU A 60 -6.52 6.78 2.51
C GLU A 60 -5.82 5.64 1.78
N ILE A 61 -6.42 5.12 0.70
CA ILE A 61 -5.83 4.04 -0.10
C ILE A 61 -4.50 4.46 -0.70
N VAL A 62 -4.41 5.69 -1.24
CA VAL A 62 -3.15 6.22 -1.80
C VAL A 62 -2.06 6.25 -0.72
N LEU A 63 -2.36 6.77 0.47
CA LEU A 63 -1.40 6.80 1.59
C LEU A 63 -0.96 5.40 2.03
N LEU A 64 -1.90 4.43 2.01
CA LEU A 64 -1.60 3.04 2.33
C LEU A 64 -0.73 2.39 1.25
N ILE A 65 -0.98 2.65 -0.03
CA ILE A 65 -0.16 2.15 -1.13
C ILE A 65 1.26 2.69 -1.00
N ASP A 66 1.42 3.99 -0.78
CA ASP A 66 2.74 4.62 -0.62
C ASP A 66 3.51 3.98 0.54
N SER A 67 2.89 3.89 1.72
CA SER A 67 3.51 3.31 2.92
C SER A 67 3.87 1.82 2.75
N ASN A 68 2.98 1.04 2.15
CA ASN A 68 3.22 -0.39 1.90
C ASN A 68 4.31 -0.59 0.84
N THR A 69 4.37 0.29 -0.17
CA THR A 69 5.39 0.26 -1.23
C THR A 69 6.76 0.59 -0.66
N GLU A 70 6.88 1.61 0.20
CA GLU A 70 8.14 1.93 0.89
C GLU A 70 8.67 0.74 1.69
N ARG A 71 7.78 0.05 2.44
CA ARG A 71 8.14 -1.13 3.21
C ARG A 71 8.54 -2.30 2.30
N TRP A 72 7.78 -2.56 1.24
CA TRP A 72 8.06 -3.64 0.29
C TRP A 72 9.40 -3.41 -0.42
N LEU A 73 9.69 -2.18 -0.87
CA LEU A 73 10.97 -1.81 -1.47
C LEU A 73 12.13 -2.05 -0.51
N PHE A 74 12.00 -1.61 0.75
CA PHE A 74 13.00 -1.86 1.76
C PHE A 74 13.27 -3.36 1.97
N LEU A 75 12.22 -4.18 2.02
CA LEU A 75 12.36 -5.64 2.16
C LEU A 75 12.98 -6.28 0.91
N SER A 76 12.62 -5.79 -0.27
CA SER A 76 13.16 -6.24 -1.56
C SER A 76 14.67 -5.95 -1.69
N GLU A 77 15.12 -4.78 -1.21
CA GLU A 77 16.54 -4.42 -1.18
C GLU A 77 17.39 -5.28 -0.21
N LEU A 78 16.74 -5.91 0.79
CA LEU A 78 17.39 -6.80 1.76
C LEU A 78 17.39 -8.28 1.33
N ALA A 79 16.55 -8.66 0.37
CA ALA A 79 16.35 -10.05 -0.09
C ALA A 79 17.55 -10.57 -0.89
#